data_AF-A0A7L5T1Z2-F1
#
_entry.id   AF-A0A7L5T1Z2-F1
#
_cell.length_a   1.000
_cell.length_b   1.000
_cell.length_c   1.000
_cell.angle_alpha   90.00
_cell.angle_beta   90.00
_cell.angle_gamma   90.00
#
_symmetry.space_group_name_H-M   'P 1'
#
loop_
_entity.id
_entity.type
_entity.pdbx_description
1 polymer ?
#
loop_
_entity_poly.entity_id
_entity_poly.type
_entity_poly.pdbx_seq_one_letter_code
_entity_poly.pdbx_strand_id
1 'polypeptide(L)'
;MHTPRFGIPEPLASRMTMAEQHEYLRDALPRRRVLRGGAATAGAAAVALGGAGCAPAVKPDPAPAAAPRSKTPNVSGAQVAPFGRHLALGADPTTQMRVSWQVPFAVKRPYLRIGLRPTDLTRKVEAEVRHLHTPSLGDKLPAVDQYYLHAAVDGLRPGVTYYYGVGHEGYDPADPRHFSSLGTFSTAPKRPEKFVFTAFGDQGVSYEALANDQLILGQDPSFHLHAGDICYADTTGHGKKSDLYDARVWDSFLAQTDSVAASVPWMVTTGNHDMEAWYSPDGYGGQLARWSLPDNGPDPRKAPGVYSFTYGNVGVVALDANDVSYEIPANKGYTGGDQTRWLDRRLGELRKRSGIDFLVVFFHHCAFSTTSSHASDGGVRDAWVPIFEKHDVDLVINGHNHVYERTDAIRGGKVAKRVPIGEHVNPARDGIVYVTAGGAGADLYEFPVPDSYEGHVKDLDEVESYHWTKDGEKNKDTVEWSRVRYTGFSFLAVEVDPGPVPRMMVTALAESGERVDRFDITRPRGM
;
A
#
# COMPACT_ATOMS: atom_id res chain seq x y z
N MET A 1 25.27 32.82 -16.66
CA MET A 1 25.77 31.49 -16.24
C MET A 1 25.35 30.49 -17.29
N HIS A 2 26.33 29.86 -17.95
CA HIS A 2 26.10 28.80 -18.94
C HIS A 2 25.70 27.50 -18.25
N THR A 3 24.61 26.89 -18.67
CA THR A 3 24.27 25.48 -18.40
C THR A 3 25.25 24.55 -19.13
N PRO A 4 25.65 23.40 -18.56
CA PRO A 4 26.56 22.48 -19.22
C PRO A 4 25.87 21.86 -20.45
N ARG A 5 26.55 21.90 -21.61
CA ARG A 5 26.11 21.25 -22.86
C ARG A 5 26.25 19.73 -22.72
N PHE A 6 25.13 19.02 -22.57
CA PHE A 6 25.08 17.57 -22.64
C PHE A 6 24.86 17.11 -24.07
N GLY A 7 25.95 16.79 -24.78
CA GLY A 7 26.03 15.76 -25.82
C GLY A 7 25.17 15.79 -27.09
N ILE A 8 24.06 16.53 -27.15
CA ILE A 8 23.18 16.60 -28.33
C ILE A 8 23.58 17.81 -29.19
N PRO A 9 23.93 17.62 -30.47
CA PRO A 9 24.18 18.74 -31.38
C PRO A 9 22.97 19.68 -31.45
N GLU A 10 23.20 20.99 -31.31
CA GLU A 10 22.18 22.05 -31.26
C GLU A 10 21.13 22.01 -32.41
N PRO A 11 21.52 21.72 -33.67
CA PRO A 11 20.55 21.58 -34.77
C PRO A 11 19.58 20.41 -34.56
N LEU A 12 20.02 19.34 -33.88
CA LEU A 12 19.23 18.14 -33.60
C LEU A 12 18.29 18.39 -32.41
N ALA A 13 18.82 18.97 -31.32
CA ALA A 13 18.05 19.28 -30.12
C ALA A 13 16.87 20.22 -30.38
N SER A 14 17.01 21.19 -31.31
CA SER A 14 15.95 22.13 -31.67
C SER A 14 14.71 21.50 -32.31
N ARG A 15 14.79 20.25 -32.74
CA ARG A 15 13.71 19.50 -33.42
C ARG A 15 13.20 18.31 -32.63
N MET A 16 13.75 18.09 -31.43
CA MET A 16 13.42 16.97 -30.57
C MET A 16 12.63 17.46 -29.36
N THR A 17 11.57 16.75 -29.02
CA THR A 17 10.87 16.92 -27.74
C THR A 17 11.79 16.51 -26.58
N MET A 18 11.47 16.97 -25.37
CA MET A 18 12.26 16.63 -24.17
C MET A 18 12.35 15.11 -23.92
N ALA A 19 11.31 14.36 -24.29
CA ALA A 19 11.29 12.90 -24.20
C ALA A 19 12.28 12.25 -25.18
N GLU A 20 12.32 12.72 -26.43
CA GLU A 20 13.25 12.23 -27.46
C GLU A 20 14.70 12.60 -27.13
N GLN A 21 14.93 13.79 -26.57
CA GLN A 21 16.25 14.19 -26.09
C GLN A 21 16.73 13.31 -24.93
N HIS A 22 15.81 12.91 -24.04
CA HIS A 22 16.10 12.01 -22.94
C HIS A 22 16.46 10.60 -23.44
N GLU A 23 15.75 10.09 -24.44
CA GLU A 23 16.00 8.77 -25.03
C GLU A 23 17.31 8.74 -25.83
N TYR A 24 17.60 9.79 -26.62
CA TYR A 24 18.88 9.95 -27.33
C TYR A 24 20.08 9.96 -26.39
N LEU A 25 19.96 10.64 -25.24
CA LEU A 25 21.00 10.65 -24.21
C LEU A 25 21.13 9.30 -23.48
N ARG A 26 20.04 8.52 -23.41
CA ARG A 26 20.03 7.18 -22.82
C ARG A 26 20.77 6.16 -23.70
N ASP A 27 20.60 6.26 -25.01
CA ASP A 27 21.24 5.35 -25.98
C ASP A 27 22.68 5.74 -26.31
N ALA A 28 23.03 7.04 -26.22
CA ALA A 28 24.37 7.54 -26.54
C ALA A 28 25.44 7.31 -25.45
N LEU A 29 25.07 6.82 -24.25
CA LEU A 29 26.00 6.58 -23.15
C LEU A 29 26.33 5.07 -23.01
N PRO A 30 27.50 4.59 -23.50
CA PRO A 30 27.87 3.20 -23.29
C PRO A 30 28.35 2.98 -21.85
N ARG A 31 27.84 1.91 -21.22
CA ARG A 31 28.35 1.34 -19.97
C ARG A 31 29.88 1.22 -20.02
N ARG A 32 30.63 2.09 -19.31
CA ARG A 32 32.08 1.92 -19.16
C ARG A 32 32.52 1.87 -17.70
N ARG A 33 33.14 0.73 -17.41
CA ARG A 33 33.93 0.40 -16.24
C ARG A 33 34.98 1.47 -15.94
N VAL A 34 35.19 1.66 -14.64
CA VAL A 34 36.25 2.42 -13.98
C VAL A 34 37.63 2.08 -14.57
N LEU A 35 38.41 3.12 -14.89
CA LEU A 35 39.88 3.08 -14.91
C LEU A 35 40.45 4.47 -14.58
N ARG A 36 41.40 4.47 -13.64
CA ARG A 36 42.17 5.62 -13.14
C ARG A 36 43.13 6.15 -14.22
N GLY A 37 43.41 7.46 -14.18
CA GLY A 37 44.69 8.01 -14.64
C GLY A 37 44.67 9.45 -15.17
N GLY A 38 45.50 10.32 -14.57
CA GLY A 38 46.36 11.24 -15.32
C GLY A 38 45.87 12.66 -15.66
N ALA A 39 46.33 13.62 -14.84
CA ALA A 39 46.77 14.99 -15.09
C ALA A 39 46.58 15.72 -16.45
N ALA A 40 46.30 17.03 -16.33
CA ALA A 40 47.03 18.19 -16.91
C ALA A 40 46.20 19.24 -17.73
N THR A 41 46.13 20.43 -17.12
CA THR A 41 46.37 21.80 -17.66
C THR A 41 45.57 22.43 -18.82
N ALA A 42 44.94 23.55 -18.46
CA ALA A 42 45.07 24.92 -19.00
C ALA A 42 44.46 25.32 -20.37
N GLY A 43 43.83 26.51 -20.37
CA GLY A 43 43.63 27.31 -21.59
C GLY A 43 42.43 28.26 -21.53
N ALA A 44 42.66 29.49 -21.06
CA ALA A 44 41.73 30.60 -21.18
C ALA A 44 41.81 31.26 -22.56
N ALA A 45 40.69 31.74 -23.09
CA ALA A 45 40.67 32.83 -24.08
C ALA A 45 39.32 33.56 -24.05
N ALA A 46 39.38 34.82 -23.64
CA ALA A 46 38.32 35.80 -23.78
C ALA A 46 38.45 36.50 -25.14
N VAL A 47 37.33 36.72 -25.83
CA VAL A 47 37.22 37.73 -26.89
C VAL A 47 35.90 38.45 -26.72
N ALA A 48 36.00 39.76 -26.49
CA ALA A 48 34.91 40.73 -26.50
C ALA A 48 35.02 41.55 -27.81
N LEU A 49 33.87 41.96 -28.34
CA LEU A 49 33.55 43.04 -29.31
C LEU A 49 32.12 42.71 -29.77
N GLY A 50 31.07 43.55 -29.73
CA GLY A 50 30.91 44.99 -29.55
C GLY A 50 29.70 45.43 -30.41
N GLY A 51 28.64 46.01 -29.77
CA GLY A 51 27.58 46.94 -30.24
C GLY A 51 26.83 46.69 -31.57
N ALA A 52 25.58 47.12 -31.81
CA ALA A 52 24.54 47.80 -31.06
C ALA A 52 23.22 47.63 -31.86
N GLY A 53 22.05 47.70 -31.21
CA GLY A 53 20.74 47.72 -31.91
C GLY A 53 19.57 47.42 -30.96
N CYS A 54 19.00 48.46 -30.36
CA CYS A 54 17.95 48.38 -29.34
C CYS A 54 16.55 48.13 -29.95
N ALA A 55 15.81 47.19 -29.36
CA ALA A 55 14.34 47.17 -29.33
C ALA A 55 13.92 47.00 -27.85
N PRO A 56 12.79 47.57 -27.38
CA PRO A 56 12.48 47.59 -25.96
C PRO A 56 12.06 46.18 -25.50
N ALA A 57 12.85 45.60 -24.60
CA ALA A 57 12.50 44.35 -23.93
C ALA A 57 11.47 44.64 -22.83
N VAL A 58 10.32 43.96 -22.93
CA VAL A 58 9.38 43.78 -21.82
C VAL A 58 10.14 43.10 -20.67
N LYS A 59 10.11 43.70 -19.48
CA LYS A 59 10.72 43.09 -18.29
C LYS A 59 10.00 41.77 -17.99
N PRO A 60 10.69 40.62 -17.95
CA PRO A 60 10.13 39.44 -17.31
C PRO A 60 10.00 39.73 -15.83
N ASP A 61 8.87 39.35 -15.23
CA ASP A 61 8.74 39.30 -13.78
C ASP A 61 9.88 38.44 -13.20
N PRO A 62 10.46 38.83 -12.06
CA PRO A 62 11.50 38.02 -11.44
C PRO A 62 10.91 36.65 -11.15
N ALA A 63 11.53 35.61 -11.73
CA ALA A 63 11.29 34.24 -11.33
C ALA A 63 11.38 34.16 -9.79
N PRO A 64 10.46 33.47 -9.09
CA PRO A 64 10.54 33.33 -7.66
C PRO A 64 11.92 32.75 -7.33
N ALA A 65 12.67 33.49 -6.50
CA ALA A 65 13.99 33.07 -6.06
C ALA A 65 13.87 31.63 -5.53
N ALA A 66 14.68 30.73 -6.07
CA ALA A 66 14.81 29.39 -5.51
C ALA A 66 15.08 29.55 -4.02
N ALA A 67 14.14 29.09 -3.19
CA ALA A 67 14.32 29.10 -1.75
C ALA A 67 15.67 28.45 -1.45
N PRO A 68 16.50 29.05 -0.57
CA PRO A 68 17.78 28.46 -0.24
C PRO A 68 17.51 27.05 0.28
N ARG A 69 18.05 26.02 -0.40
CA ARG A 69 18.09 24.66 0.13
C ARG A 69 18.65 24.78 1.54
N SER A 70 17.83 24.49 2.55
CA SER A 70 18.31 24.44 3.93
C SER A 70 19.53 23.51 3.91
N LYS A 71 20.67 23.98 4.42
CA LYS A 71 21.81 23.09 4.62
C LYS A 71 21.32 22.06 5.62
N THR A 72 21.06 20.83 5.16
CA THR A 72 20.81 19.72 6.08
C THR A 72 21.94 19.70 7.11
N PRO A 73 21.64 19.76 8.41
CA PRO A 73 22.67 19.76 9.42
C PRO A 73 23.54 18.51 9.23
N ASN A 74 24.86 18.69 9.27
CA ASN A 74 25.79 17.57 9.16
C ASN A 74 25.80 16.80 10.49
N VAL A 75 24.85 15.87 10.65
CA VAL A 75 24.71 15.02 11.83
C VAL A 75 25.65 13.82 11.70
N SER A 76 26.32 13.45 12.80
CA SER A 76 27.15 12.25 12.83
C SER A 76 26.28 11.02 12.54
N GLY A 77 26.70 10.15 11.61
CA GLY A 77 25.94 8.93 11.29
C GLY A 77 25.65 8.04 12.50
N ALA A 78 26.52 8.04 13.52
CA ALA A 78 26.29 7.29 14.76
C ALA A 78 25.08 7.79 15.57
N GLN A 79 24.58 9.00 15.29
CA GLN A 79 23.40 9.59 15.93
C GLN A 79 22.14 9.49 15.07
N VAL A 80 22.24 8.98 13.85
CA VAL A 80 21.11 8.82 12.92
C VAL A 80 20.58 7.39 13.07
N ALA A 81 19.69 7.18 14.04
CA ALA A 81 19.10 5.85 14.26
C ALA A 81 18.00 5.57 13.21
N PRO A 82 18.00 4.38 12.58
CA PRO A 82 16.85 3.89 11.83
C PRO A 82 15.62 3.71 12.71
N PHE A 83 14.43 4.00 12.17
CA PHE A 83 13.14 3.75 12.82
C PHE A 83 12.07 3.41 11.77
N GLY A 84 10.85 3.08 12.20
CA GLY A 84 9.73 2.86 11.28
C GLY A 84 9.94 1.66 10.36
N ARG A 85 10.55 0.59 10.89
CA ARG A 85 10.83 -0.62 10.13
C ARG A 85 9.52 -1.29 9.81
N HIS A 86 9.33 -1.61 8.54
CA HIS A 86 8.17 -2.33 8.08
C HIS A 86 8.57 -3.32 6.98
N LEU A 87 7.99 -4.50 7.08
CA LEU A 87 8.20 -5.59 6.14
C LEU A 87 7.09 -5.59 5.09
N ALA A 88 7.41 -6.06 3.88
CA ALA A 88 6.43 -6.43 2.87
C ALA A 88 6.88 -7.71 2.16
N LEU A 89 5.93 -8.53 1.74
CA LEU A 89 6.22 -9.72 0.94
C LEU A 89 6.66 -9.33 -0.47
N GLY A 90 7.55 -10.11 -1.06
CA GLY A 90 7.72 -10.11 -2.53
C GLY A 90 6.58 -10.85 -3.23
N ALA A 91 6.60 -10.86 -4.56
CA ALA A 91 5.62 -11.61 -5.37
C ALA A 91 5.68 -13.13 -5.09
N ASP A 92 6.87 -13.63 -4.73
CA ASP A 92 7.09 -14.98 -4.18
C ASP A 92 7.55 -14.91 -2.71
N PRO A 93 6.60 -14.95 -1.75
CA PRO A 93 6.87 -14.95 -0.31
C PRO A 93 7.77 -16.10 0.18
N THR A 94 7.97 -17.16 -0.61
CA THR A 94 8.82 -18.28 -0.23
C THR A 94 10.31 -17.96 -0.35
N THR A 95 10.66 -16.96 -1.16
CA THR A 95 12.06 -16.61 -1.45
C THR A 95 12.37 -15.11 -1.39
N GLN A 96 11.35 -14.27 -1.23
CA GLN A 96 11.46 -12.81 -1.34
C GLN A 96 10.82 -12.10 -0.13
N MET A 97 11.61 -11.22 0.49
CA MET A 97 11.15 -10.26 1.51
C MET A 97 11.59 -8.85 1.12
N ARG A 98 10.82 -7.85 1.51
CA ARG A 98 11.14 -6.43 1.35
C ARG A 98 11.21 -5.83 2.74
N VAL A 99 12.33 -5.16 3.02
CA VAL A 99 12.54 -4.50 4.31
C VAL A 99 12.71 -3.03 4.06
N SER A 100 11.84 -2.24 4.65
CA SER A 100 11.82 -0.80 4.53
C SER A 100 11.99 -0.16 5.90
N TRP A 101 12.57 1.04 5.96
CA TRP A 101 12.69 1.83 7.19
C TRP A 101 12.89 3.31 6.86
N GLN A 102 12.82 4.15 7.88
CA GLN A 102 13.08 5.58 7.78
C GLN A 102 14.35 5.97 8.55
N VAL A 103 15.00 7.04 8.11
CA VAL A 103 16.05 7.74 8.86
C VAL A 103 15.72 9.24 8.97
N PRO A 104 16.04 9.89 10.10
CA PRO A 104 15.69 11.29 10.33
C PRO A 104 16.54 12.29 9.51
N PHE A 105 17.67 11.84 8.95
CA PHE A 105 18.58 12.67 8.15
C PHE A 105 19.17 11.86 7.00
N ALA A 106 19.61 12.53 5.93
CA ALA A 106 20.27 11.88 4.81
C ALA A 106 21.51 11.08 5.26
N VAL A 107 21.61 9.82 4.81
CA VAL A 107 22.70 8.90 5.16
C VAL A 107 23.49 8.45 3.93
N LYS A 108 24.65 7.83 4.15
CA LYS A 108 25.50 7.26 3.10
C LYS A 108 25.55 5.74 3.21
N ARG A 109 25.56 5.07 2.06
CA ARG A 109 25.71 3.61 1.94
C ARG A 109 24.78 2.86 2.91
N PRO A 110 23.46 3.06 2.84
CA PRO A 110 22.54 2.28 3.66
C PRO A 110 22.53 0.81 3.25
N TYR A 111 22.31 -0.06 4.21
CA TYR A 111 22.29 -1.50 4.00
C TYR A 111 21.45 -2.21 5.06
N LEU A 112 21.07 -3.43 4.72
CA LEU A 112 20.53 -4.42 5.64
C LEU A 112 21.57 -5.52 5.87
N ARG A 113 21.70 -5.99 7.11
CA ARG A 113 22.38 -7.24 7.45
C ARG A 113 21.35 -8.30 7.78
N ILE A 114 21.59 -9.54 7.34
CA ILE A 114 20.68 -10.67 7.57
C ILE A 114 21.46 -11.96 7.85
N GLY A 115 20.89 -12.80 8.71
CA GLY A 115 21.44 -14.09 9.09
C GLY A 115 20.41 -15.03 9.70
N LEU A 116 20.85 -16.23 10.09
CA LEU A 116 19.99 -17.25 10.73
C LEU A 116 20.03 -17.16 12.26
N ARG A 117 20.89 -16.30 12.80
CA ARG A 117 21.04 -16.06 14.24
C ARG A 117 21.29 -14.57 14.45
N PRO A 118 20.82 -13.99 15.57
CA PRO A 118 21.00 -12.55 15.83
C PRO A 118 22.47 -12.15 16.02
N THR A 119 23.33 -13.11 16.38
CA THR A 119 24.79 -12.91 16.53
C THR A 119 25.58 -13.13 15.24
N ASP A 120 24.92 -13.49 14.12
CA ASP A 120 25.57 -13.96 12.90
C ASP A 120 24.92 -13.37 11.63
N LEU A 121 24.90 -12.04 11.54
CA LEU A 121 24.32 -11.28 10.42
C LEU A 121 25.36 -11.06 9.30
N THR A 122 25.70 -12.15 8.60
CA THR A 122 26.85 -12.19 7.66
C THR A 122 26.54 -11.62 6.27
N ARG A 123 25.30 -11.74 5.78
CA ARG A 123 24.92 -11.24 4.46
C ARG A 123 24.56 -9.76 4.57
N LYS A 124 25.22 -8.92 3.76
CA LYS A 124 24.84 -7.52 3.55
C LYS A 124 24.06 -7.37 2.25
N VAL A 125 22.98 -6.60 2.30
CA VAL A 125 22.15 -6.23 1.15
C VAL A 125 22.16 -4.71 1.08
N GLU A 126 22.58 -4.15 -0.05
CA GLU A 126 22.54 -2.70 -0.25
C GLU A 126 21.08 -2.23 -0.25
N ALA A 127 20.86 -1.05 0.32
CA ALA A 127 19.56 -0.41 0.33
C ALA A 127 19.55 0.81 -0.58
N GLU A 128 18.44 1.02 -1.25
CA GLU A 128 18.18 2.27 -1.96
C GLU A 128 17.61 3.32 -1.01
N VAL A 129 17.69 4.60 -1.40
CA VAL A 129 17.10 5.73 -0.68
C VAL A 129 16.05 6.36 -1.58
N ARG A 130 14.82 6.49 -1.07
CA ARG A 130 13.74 7.26 -1.67
C ARG A 130 13.51 8.50 -0.80
N HIS A 131 13.98 9.65 -1.29
CA HIS A 131 13.82 10.95 -0.62
C HIS A 131 12.49 11.57 -1.03
N LEU A 132 11.71 11.98 -0.05
CA LEU A 132 10.47 12.71 -0.22
C LEU A 132 10.61 14.12 0.36
N HIS A 133 10.23 15.13 -0.41
CA HIS A 133 10.22 16.52 0.01
C HIS A 133 8.81 17.07 -0.01
N THR A 134 8.27 17.44 1.14
CA THR A 134 7.01 18.18 1.29
C THR A 134 7.35 19.67 1.37
N PRO A 135 6.82 20.53 0.47
CA PRO A 135 6.96 21.97 0.63
C PRO A 135 6.20 22.43 1.89
N SER A 136 6.44 23.67 2.33
CA SER A 136 5.60 24.23 3.40
C SER A 136 4.17 24.42 2.89
N LEU A 137 3.20 23.92 3.66
CA LEU A 137 1.77 23.95 3.34
C LEU A 137 1.00 24.95 4.23
N GLY A 138 1.71 25.92 4.81
CA GLY A 138 1.16 26.97 5.66
C GLY A 138 2.06 27.30 6.86
N ASP A 139 1.72 28.34 7.60
CA ASP A 139 2.56 28.86 8.70
C ASP A 139 2.86 27.84 9.81
N LYS A 140 1.96 26.88 10.02
CA LYS A 140 2.09 25.81 11.03
C LYS A 140 2.62 24.49 10.47
N LEU A 141 2.78 24.41 9.15
CA LEU A 141 3.21 23.23 8.41
C LEU A 141 4.49 23.57 7.63
N PRO A 142 5.66 23.49 8.28
CA PRO A 142 6.93 23.78 7.62
C PRO A 142 7.23 22.73 6.54
N ALA A 143 8.20 23.03 5.67
CA ALA A 143 8.71 22.04 4.74
C ALA A 143 9.35 20.87 5.49
N VAL A 144 9.16 19.65 4.98
CA VAL A 144 9.63 18.40 5.60
C VAL A 144 10.41 17.59 4.56
N ASP A 145 11.56 17.07 4.96
CA ASP A 145 12.33 16.10 4.19
C ASP A 145 12.30 14.75 4.91
N GLN A 146 11.82 13.71 4.23
CA GLN A 146 11.75 12.34 4.75
C GLN A 146 12.60 11.40 3.88
N TYR A 147 13.34 10.50 4.51
CA TYR A 147 14.26 9.58 3.83
C TYR A 147 13.85 8.15 4.13
N TYR A 148 13.26 7.48 3.13
CA TYR A 148 12.85 6.09 3.21
C TYR A 148 13.89 5.21 2.53
N LEU A 149 14.21 4.08 3.15
CA LEU A 149 15.26 3.17 2.74
C LEU A 149 14.67 1.79 2.51
N HIS A 150 15.09 1.12 1.44
CA HIS A 150 14.53 -0.18 1.06
C HIS A 150 15.61 -1.17 0.67
N ALA A 151 15.51 -2.39 1.21
CA ALA A 151 16.34 -3.53 0.84
C ALA A 151 15.47 -4.67 0.29
N ALA A 152 15.73 -5.09 -0.94
CA ALA A 152 15.12 -6.28 -1.54
C ALA A 152 15.94 -7.52 -1.17
N VAL A 153 15.37 -8.39 -0.33
CA VAL A 153 16.03 -9.60 0.14
C VAL A 153 15.49 -10.81 -0.60
N ASP A 154 16.13 -11.14 -1.72
CA ASP A 154 15.77 -12.28 -2.56
C ASP A 154 16.68 -13.50 -2.30
N GLY A 155 16.28 -14.65 -2.85
CA GLY A 155 17.02 -15.90 -2.77
C GLY A 155 17.01 -16.52 -1.38
N LEU A 156 15.97 -16.23 -0.60
CA LEU A 156 15.77 -16.82 0.72
C LEU A 156 15.32 -18.28 0.60
N ARG A 157 15.63 -19.08 1.61
CA ARG A 157 15.10 -20.45 1.73
C ARG A 157 13.67 -20.41 2.29
N PRO A 158 12.71 -21.14 1.70
CA PRO A 158 11.34 -21.24 2.19
C PRO A 158 11.24 -21.81 3.61
N GLY A 159 10.26 -21.35 4.39
CA GLY A 159 9.97 -21.84 5.75
C GLY A 159 11.10 -21.59 6.77
N VAL A 160 11.92 -20.55 6.56
CA VAL A 160 13.03 -20.21 7.45
C VAL A 160 12.80 -18.85 8.10
N THR A 161 13.07 -18.79 9.41
CA THR A 161 13.17 -17.55 10.17
C THR A 161 14.55 -16.92 10.00
N TYR A 162 14.58 -15.63 9.66
CA TYR A 162 15.78 -14.83 9.51
C TYR A 162 15.79 -13.70 10.52
N TYR A 163 16.97 -13.43 11.07
CA TYR A 163 17.24 -12.24 11.86
C TYR A 163 17.85 -11.19 10.96
N TYR A 164 17.44 -9.94 11.14
CA TYR A 164 17.96 -8.83 10.35
C TYR A 164 18.18 -7.58 11.19
N GLY A 165 19.02 -6.69 10.68
CA GLY A 165 19.20 -5.35 11.21
C GLY A 165 19.46 -4.38 10.07
N VAL A 166 18.97 -3.15 10.23
CA VAL A 166 19.10 -2.09 9.23
C VAL A 166 20.10 -1.05 9.69
N GLY A 167 20.82 -0.44 8.75
CA GLY A 167 21.83 0.57 9.09
C GLY A 167 22.42 1.26 7.88
N HIS A 168 23.51 1.95 8.12
CA HIS A 168 24.22 2.74 7.12
C HIS A 168 25.66 3.01 7.57
N GLU A 169 26.41 3.79 6.78
CA GLU A 169 27.73 4.25 7.20
C GLU A 169 27.62 5.08 8.49
N GLY A 170 28.27 4.62 9.55
CA GLY A 170 28.22 5.24 10.89
C GLY A 170 27.26 4.56 11.87
N TYR A 171 26.38 3.68 11.40
CA TYR A 171 25.44 2.90 12.23
C TYR A 171 25.42 1.44 11.76
N ASP A 172 26.16 0.56 12.45
CA ASP A 172 26.18 -0.87 12.14
C ASP A 172 25.24 -1.63 13.09
N PRO A 173 24.18 -2.30 12.59
CA PRO A 173 23.25 -3.06 13.44
C PRO A 173 23.88 -4.30 14.06
N ALA A 174 25.08 -4.73 13.63
CA ALA A 174 25.82 -5.80 14.28
C ALA A 174 26.64 -5.33 15.50
N ASP A 175 26.70 -4.04 15.79
CA ASP A 175 27.30 -3.52 17.03
C ASP A 175 26.47 -3.97 18.24
N PRO A 176 27.08 -4.49 19.33
CA PRO A 176 26.35 -4.93 20.52
C PRO A 176 25.41 -3.89 21.12
N ARG A 177 25.71 -2.60 20.95
CA ARG A 177 24.84 -1.49 21.41
C ARG A 177 23.51 -1.41 20.67
N HIS A 178 23.41 -2.03 19.50
CA HIS A 178 22.23 -2.04 18.65
C HIS A 178 21.53 -3.40 18.65
N PHE A 179 21.89 -4.33 19.53
CA PHE A 179 21.30 -5.67 19.56
C PHE A 179 19.76 -5.65 19.71
N SER A 180 19.22 -4.67 20.42
CA SER A 180 17.76 -4.50 20.58
C SER A 180 17.04 -3.96 19.35
N SER A 181 17.76 -3.46 18.33
CA SER A 181 17.16 -2.99 17.07
C SER A 181 17.12 -4.07 15.98
N LEU A 182 17.48 -5.31 16.32
CA LEU A 182 17.32 -6.44 15.43
C LEU A 182 15.84 -6.82 15.32
N GLY A 183 15.40 -7.14 14.10
CA GLY A 183 14.09 -7.70 13.79
C GLY A 183 14.21 -9.15 13.34
N THR A 184 13.07 -9.81 13.18
CA THR A 184 13.01 -11.18 12.66
C THR A 184 11.83 -11.33 11.73
N PHE A 185 11.92 -12.19 10.73
CA PHE A 185 10.77 -12.56 9.90
C PHE A 185 10.89 -14.00 9.43
N SER A 186 9.77 -14.59 9.02
CA SER A 186 9.72 -15.94 8.44
C SER A 186 9.28 -15.88 6.98
N THR A 187 9.99 -16.57 6.09
CA THR A 187 9.52 -16.78 4.71
C THR A 187 8.41 -17.82 4.67
N ALA A 188 7.50 -17.71 3.71
CA ALA A 188 6.46 -18.71 3.50
C ALA A 188 7.06 -20.13 3.27
N PRO A 189 6.42 -21.20 3.76
CA PRO A 189 6.86 -22.57 3.50
C PRO A 189 6.68 -22.94 2.02
N LYS A 190 7.51 -23.88 1.53
CA LYS A 190 7.43 -24.36 0.14
C LYS A 190 6.15 -25.14 -0.14
N ARG A 191 5.66 -25.89 0.85
CA ARG A 191 4.39 -26.60 0.78
C ARG A 191 3.36 -25.78 1.57
N PRO A 192 2.12 -25.64 1.08
CA PRO A 192 1.06 -25.02 1.86
C PRO A 192 0.89 -25.75 3.20
N GLU A 193 0.98 -24.98 4.28
CA GLU A 193 0.70 -25.39 5.66
C GLU A 193 -0.42 -24.48 6.19
N LYS A 194 -0.95 -24.78 7.38
CA LYS A 194 -1.91 -23.87 8.02
C LYS A 194 -1.24 -22.54 8.32
N PHE A 195 -1.95 -21.45 8.08
CA PHE A 195 -1.47 -20.12 8.42
C PHE A 195 -2.62 -19.16 8.74
N VAL A 196 -2.29 -18.07 9.42
CA VAL A 196 -3.20 -16.96 9.69
C VAL A 196 -2.74 -15.73 8.91
N PHE A 197 -3.67 -14.94 8.40
CA PHE A 197 -3.41 -13.55 8.06
C PHE A 197 -4.46 -12.66 8.74
N THR A 198 -4.12 -11.40 9.01
CA THR A 198 -5.13 -10.42 9.44
C THR A 198 -5.44 -9.43 8.33
N ALA A 199 -6.61 -8.80 8.39
CA ALA A 199 -7.00 -7.78 7.43
C ALA A 199 -7.81 -6.67 8.10
N PHE A 200 -7.54 -5.43 7.70
CA PHE A 200 -8.14 -4.23 8.25
C PHE A 200 -7.88 -3.03 7.33
N GLY A 201 -8.56 -1.91 7.50
CA GLY A 201 -8.30 -0.62 6.84
C GLY A 201 -8.50 0.52 7.83
N ASP A 202 -8.16 1.74 7.42
CA ASP A 202 -8.57 2.95 8.17
C ASP A 202 -7.94 2.99 9.59
N GLN A 203 -6.65 2.62 9.67
CA GLN A 203 -5.95 2.46 10.94
C GLN A 203 -5.61 3.80 11.57
N GLY A 204 -4.94 4.69 10.83
CA GLY A 204 -4.55 5.99 11.35
C GLY A 204 -3.58 5.93 12.53
N VAL A 205 -3.54 7.03 13.29
CA VAL A 205 -2.69 7.19 14.47
C VAL A 205 -3.57 7.55 15.66
N SER A 206 -3.82 6.58 16.52
CA SER A 206 -4.68 6.71 17.70
C SER A 206 -4.30 5.69 18.77
N TYR A 207 -4.91 5.80 19.95
CA TYR A 207 -4.69 4.80 21.01
C TYR A 207 -5.27 3.44 20.59
N GLU A 208 -6.40 3.48 19.91
CA GLU A 208 -7.17 2.33 19.43
C GLU A 208 -6.41 1.61 18.31
N ALA A 209 -5.78 2.37 17.39
CA ALA A 209 -4.87 1.82 16.39
C ALA A 209 -3.66 1.10 17.02
N LEU A 210 -3.05 1.70 18.05
CA LEU A 210 -1.93 1.10 18.79
C LEU A 210 -2.37 -0.15 19.59
N ALA A 211 -3.58 -0.15 20.14
CA ALA A 211 -4.13 -1.31 20.83
C ALA A 211 -4.38 -2.46 19.85
N ASN A 212 -4.95 -2.15 18.69
CA ASN A 212 -5.17 -3.11 17.61
C ASN A 212 -3.87 -3.74 17.11
N ASP A 213 -2.77 -2.98 17.00
CA ASP A 213 -1.45 -3.52 16.63
C ASP A 213 -1.03 -4.72 17.50
N GLN A 214 -1.26 -4.65 18.82
CA GLN A 214 -0.91 -5.76 19.72
C GLN A 214 -1.85 -6.96 19.55
N LEU A 215 -3.14 -6.71 19.27
CA LEU A 215 -4.12 -7.78 19.09
C LEU A 215 -3.94 -8.53 17.77
N ILE A 216 -3.62 -7.81 16.68
CA ILE A 216 -3.29 -8.45 15.39
C ILE A 216 -2.04 -9.30 15.54
N LEU A 217 -1.01 -8.82 16.26
CA LEU A 217 0.19 -9.61 16.53
C LEU A 217 -0.12 -10.86 17.36
N GLY A 218 -1.03 -10.74 18.33
CA GLY A 218 -1.49 -11.86 19.17
C GLY A 218 -2.17 -13.00 18.40
N GLN A 219 -2.56 -12.79 17.14
CA GLN A 219 -3.12 -13.84 16.27
C GLN A 219 -2.07 -14.71 15.57
N ASP A 220 -0.77 -14.45 15.81
CA ASP A 220 0.36 -15.10 15.11
C ASP A 220 0.25 -15.07 13.57
N PRO A 221 0.02 -13.89 12.95
CA PRO A 221 -0.21 -13.81 11.51
C PRO A 221 1.09 -13.93 10.72
N SER A 222 0.96 -14.56 9.55
CA SER A 222 2.00 -14.60 8.53
C SER A 222 2.16 -13.29 7.75
N PHE A 223 1.08 -12.49 7.66
CA PHE A 223 1.06 -11.16 7.07
C PHE A 223 -0.23 -10.42 7.45
N HIS A 224 -0.24 -9.10 7.25
CA HIS A 224 -1.40 -8.23 7.39
C HIS A 224 -1.80 -7.67 6.02
N LEU A 225 -3.10 -7.62 5.72
CA LEU A 225 -3.67 -6.86 4.59
C LEU A 225 -4.19 -5.53 5.11
N HIS A 226 -3.70 -4.42 4.58
CA HIS A 226 -4.18 -3.07 4.92
C HIS A 226 -4.94 -2.46 3.75
N ALA A 227 -6.26 -2.35 3.88
CA ALA A 227 -7.20 -1.95 2.83
C ALA A 227 -7.26 -0.43 2.60
N GLY A 228 -6.13 0.27 2.59
CA GLY A 228 -6.04 1.71 2.35
C GLY A 228 -6.35 2.57 3.59
N ASP A 229 -6.21 3.88 3.40
CA ASP A 229 -6.29 4.92 4.43
C ASP A 229 -5.36 4.62 5.59
N ILE A 230 -4.07 4.72 5.28
CA ILE A 230 -3.04 4.12 6.11
C ILE A 230 -2.84 4.92 7.40
N CYS A 231 -2.56 6.22 7.29
CA CYS A 231 -2.19 7.04 8.44
C CYS A 231 -3.00 8.34 8.60
N TYR A 232 -3.80 8.72 7.61
CA TYR A 232 -4.50 10.03 7.57
C TYR A 232 -3.55 11.24 7.65
N ALA A 233 -2.37 11.15 7.02
CA ALA A 233 -1.54 12.34 6.80
C ALA A 233 -2.25 13.37 5.93
N ASP A 234 -3.04 12.92 4.95
CA ASP A 234 -4.12 13.69 4.37
C ASP A 234 -5.39 13.45 5.20
N THR A 235 -5.92 14.46 5.88
CA THR A 235 -7.12 14.32 6.71
C THR A 235 -8.41 14.63 5.95
N THR A 236 -8.31 15.06 4.69
CA THR A 236 -9.46 15.44 3.86
C THR A 236 -9.80 14.37 2.82
N GLY A 237 -8.78 13.79 2.18
CA GLY A 237 -8.95 12.62 1.30
C GLY A 237 -9.80 12.87 0.06
N HIS A 238 -9.83 14.08 -0.47
CA HIS A 238 -10.53 14.39 -1.73
C HIS A 238 -9.63 14.27 -2.97
N GLY A 239 -8.35 13.92 -2.79
CA GLY A 239 -7.36 13.83 -3.87
C GLY A 239 -7.03 15.20 -4.49
N LYS A 240 -7.12 16.28 -3.72
CA LYS A 240 -6.88 17.65 -4.22
C LYS A 240 -5.73 18.29 -3.47
N LYS A 241 -5.02 19.20 -4.16
CA LYS A 241 -4.02 20.06 -3.49
C LYS A 241 -4.63 21.01 -2.46
N SER A 242 -5.95 21.15 -2.39
CA SER A 242 -6.59 21.91 -1.30
C SER A 242 -6.69 21.12 0.00
N ASP A 243 -6.38 19.83 -0.03
CA ASP A 243 -6.57 18.93 1.10
C ASP A 243 -5.56 19.23 2.21
N LEU A 244 -6.01 19.05 3.45
CA LEU A 244 -5.19 19.26 4.63
C LEU A 244 -4.21 18.10 4.76
N TYR A 245 -2.92 18.41 4.57
CA TYR A 245 -1.85 17.41 4.55
C TYR A 245 -0.74 17.73 5.56
N ASP A 246 -0.40 16.79 6.44
CA ASP A 246 0.75 16.84 7.33
C ASP A 246 1.61 15.57 7.20
N ALA A 247 2.70 15.69 6.44
CA ALA A 247 3.64 14.59 6.21
C ALA A 247 4.23 13.98 7.49
N ARG A 248 4.26 14.71 8.61
CA ARG A 248 4.81 14.25 9.89
C ARG A 248 3.95 13.16 10.54
N VAL A 249 2.68 13.06 10.16
CA VAL A 249 1.79 11.99 10.63
C VAL A 249 2.31 10.61 10.21
N TRP A 250 3.00 10.52 9.06
CA TRP A 250 3.69 9.30 8.66
C TRP A 250 4.80 8.88 9.62
N ASP A 251 5.55 9.84 10.18
CA ASP A 251 6.59 9.53 11.16
C ASP A 251 5.97 8.90 12.42
N SER A 252 4.83 9.44 12.87
CA SER A 252 4.07 8.91 14.00
C SER A 252 3.50 7.51 13.72
N PHE A 253 2.90 7.31 12.55
CA PHE A 253 2.35 6.02 12.14
C PHE A 253 3.43 4.92 12.06
N LEU A 254 4.57 5.23 11.42
CA LEU A 254 5.66 4.29 11.31
C LEU A 254 6.30 4.00 12.68
N ALA A 255 6.34 4.97 13.59
CA ALA A 255 6.79 4.74 14.96
C ALA A 255 5.80 3.88 15.76
N GLN A 256 4.49 4.07 15.60
CA GLN A 256 3.43 3.28 16.25
C GLN A 256 3.51 1.80 15.83
N THR A 257 3.57 1.57 14.52
CA THR A 257 3.48 0.23 13.93
C THR A 257 4.80 -0.55 13.95
N ASP A 258 5.96 0.09 14.18
CA ASP A 258 7.29 -0.56 14.18
C ASP A 258 7.35 -1.80 15.10
N SER A 259 6.61 -1.79 16.22
CA SER A 259 6.57 -2.91 17.16
C SER A 259 6.04 -4.23 16.56
N VAL A 260 5.28 -4.13 15.47
CA VAL A 260 4.68 -5.28 14.79
C VAL A 260 5.16 -5.39 13.34
N ALA A 261 5.24 -4.27 12.63
CA ALA A 261 5.67 -4.19 11.24
C ALA A 261 7.14 -4.56 11.01
N ALA A 262 7.97 -4.48 12.04
CA ALA A 262 9.33 -4.99 11.99
C ALA A 262 9.42 -6.53 11.99
N SER A 263 8.31 -7.26 12.24
CA SER A 263 8.33 -8.72 12.31
C SER A 263 7.31 -9.43 11.42
N VAL A 264 6.19 -8.78 11.12
CA VAL A 264 5.16 -9.31 10.23
C VAL A 264 5.01 -8.39 9.01
N PRO A 265 4.88 -8.90 7.78
CA PRO A 265 4.67 -8.08 6.59
C PRO A 265 3.35 -7.30 6.58
N TRP A 266 3.42 -6.00 6.27
CA TRP A 266 2.30 -5.12 5.95
C TRP A 266 2.08 -5.07 4.44
N MET A 267 1.00 -5.67 3.96
CA MET A 267 0.58 -5.64 2.56
C MET A 267 -0.49 -4.56 2.38
N VAL A 268 -0.04 -3.33 2.12
CA VAL A 268 -0.92 -2.18 1.99
C VAL A 268 -1.46 -2.01 0.57
N THR A 269 -2.69 -1.50 0.44
CA THR A 269 -3.21 -0.88 -0.80
C THR A 269 -3.54 0.59 -0.53
N THR A 270 -4.14 1.26 -1.49
CA THR A 270 -4.40 2.70 -1.51
C THR A 270 -5.85 3.02 -1.17
N GLY A 271 -6.07 3.95 -0.23
CA GLY A 271 -7.36 4.59 0.04
C GLY A 271 -7.41 6.03 -0.46
N ASN A 272 -8.50 6.74 -0.21
CA ASN A 272 -8.64 8.12 -0.68
C ASN A 272 -7.81 9.12 0.13
N HIS A 273 -7.54 8.84 1.41
CA HIS A 273 -6.61 9.61 2.24
C HIS A 273 -5.13 9.33 1.93
N ASP A 274 -4.86 8.39 1.03
CA ASP A 274 -3.52 8.15 0.48
C ASP A 274 -3.29 8.89 -0.86
N MET A 275 -4.32 9.58 -1.41
CA MET A 275 -4.21 10.44 -2.60
C MET A 275 -3.56 11.78 -2.28
N GLU A 276 -2.27 11.76 -1.92
CA GLU A 276 -1.49 12.93 -1.53
C GLU A 276 -1.17 13.83 -2.74
N ALA A 277 -2.17 14.52 -3.31
CA ALA A 277 -2.19 15.17 -4.64
C ALA A 277 -1.04 16.15 -4.98
N TRP A 278 -0.23 16.49 -3.99
CA TRP A 278 1.01 17.24 -4.14
C TRP A 278 2.15 16.39 -4.73
N TYR A 279 2.11 15.08 -4.55
CA TYR A 279 3.07 14.13 -5.10
C TYR A 279 2.63 13.58 -6.45
N SER A 280 3.59 13.41 -7.34
CA SER A 280 3.36 12.87 -8.69
C SER A 280 3.80 11.40 -8.77
N PRO A 281 3.14 10.57 -9.59
CA PRO A 281 1.89 10.86 -10.33
C PRO A 281 0.65 10.72 -9.43
N ASP A 282 -0.40 11.49 -9.72
CA ASP A 282 -1.77 11.31 -9.19
C ASP A 282 -1.90 11.19 -7.66
N GLY A 283 -0.97 11.78 -6.89
CA GLY A 283 -0.94 11.70 -5.43
C GLY A 283 -0.17 10.50 -4.86
N TYR A 284 0.34 9.59 -5.68
CA TYR A 284 0.91 8.32 -5.23
C TYR A 284 2.45 8.29 -5.13
N GLY A 285 3.12 9.42 -5.38
CA GLY A 285 4.56 9.52 -5.20
C GLY A 285 5.00 9.30 -3.75
N GLY A 286 4.15 9.63 -2.77
CA GLY A 286 4.42 9.34 -1.36
C GLY A 286 4.35 7.86 -1.03
N GLN A 287 3.33 7.14 -1.51
CA GLN A 287 3.23 5.70 -1.34
C GLN A 287 4.41 4.97 -1.99
N LEU A 288 4.82 5.38 -3.20
CA LEU A 288 6.04 4.89 -3.86
C LEU A 288 7.29 5.14 -3.03
N ALA A 289 7.39 6.27 -2.34
CA ALA A 289 8.56 6.55 -1.50
C ALA A 289 8.57 5.69 -0.24
N ARG A 290 7.40 5.37 0.32
CA ARG A 290 7.29 4.70 1.62
C ARG A 290 7.31 3.17 1.54
N TRP A 291 6.76 2.58 0.48
CA TRP A 291 6.53 1.14 0.41
C TRP A 291 7.29 0.46 -0.73
N SER A 292 7.74 -0.77 -0.47
CA SER A 292 8.33 -1.64 -1.49
C SER A 292 7.46 -2.88 -1.64
N LEU A 293 6.42 -2.77 -2.45
CA LEU A 293 5.41 -3.81 -2.72
C LEU A 293 5.79 -4.64 -3.96
N PRO A 294 5.12 -5.78 -4.23
CA PRO A 294 5.32 -6.52 -5.47
C PRO A 294 5.04 -5.65 -6.71
N ASP A 295 5.86 -5.77 -7.74
CA ASP A 295 5.86 -4.92 -8.93
C ASP A 295 5.11 -5.52 -10.13
N ASN A 296 4.24 -6.49 -9.88
CA ASN A 296 3.53 -7.29 -10.90
C ASN A 296 2.13 -6.76 -11.26
N GLY A 297 1.82 -5.53 -10.84
CA GLY A 297 0.63 -4.77 -11.21
C GLY A 297 0.64 -4.27 -12.67
N PRO A 298 -0.37 -3.48 -13.07
CA PRO A 298 -0.44 -2.87 -14.40
C PRO A 298 0.69 -1.85 -14.64
N ASP A 299 0.99 -1.01 -13.65
CA ASP A 299 2.10 -0.06 -13.65
C ASP A 299 2.53 0.19 -12.20
N PRO A 300 3.61 -0.43 -11.71
CA PRO A 300 4.02 -0.31 -10.31
C PRO A 300 4.51 1.09 -9.93
N ARG A 301 4.73 1.99 -10.91
CA ARG A 301 5.10 3.39 -10.65
C ARG A 301 3.90 4.32 -10.59
N LYS A 302 2.85 4.07 -11.39
CA LYS A 302 1.64 4.90 -11.36
C LYS A 302 0.60 4.37 -10.40
N ALA A 303 0.54 3.05 -10.21
CA ALA A 303 -0.45 2.35 -9.40
C ALA A 303 0.26 1.47 -8.36
N PRO A 304 1.04 2.04 -7.42
CA PRO A 304 1.89 1.29 -6.50
C PRO A 304 1.12 0.39 -5.53
N GLY A 305 -0.16 0.68 -5.25
CA GLY A 305 -1.04 -0.15 -4.44
C GLY A 305 -1.62 -1.36 -5.18
N VAL A 306 -1.34 -1.52 -6.47
CA VAL A 306 -1.96 -2.55 -7.32
C VAL A 306 -0.97 -3.66 -7.61
N TYR A 307 -1.20 -4.83 -7.02
CA TYR A 307 -0.28 -5.95 -7.12
C TYR A 307 -0.94 -7.27 -6.71
N SER A 308 -0.20 -8.36 -6.82
CA SER A 308 -0.64 -9.66 -6.33
C SER A 308 0.51 -10.48 -5.78
N PHE A 309 0.20 -11.43 -4.91
CA PHE A 309 1.16 -12.42 -4.40
C PHE A 309 0.45 -13.75 -4.12
N THR A 310 1.23 -14.78 -3.81
CA THR A 310 0.70 -16.09 -3.45
C THR A 310 1.31 -16.52 -2.13
N TYR A 311 0.48 -16.76 -1.12
CA TYR A 311 0.90 -17.33 0.16
C TYR A 311 0.19 -18.67 0.39
N GLY A 312 0.95 -19.76 0.49
CA GLY A 312 0.38 -21.10 0.58
C GLY A 312 -0.52 -21.41 -0.62
N ASN A 313 -1.80 -21.71 -0.35
CA ASN A 313 -2.83 -22.00 -1.34
C ASN A 313 -3.76 -20.80 -1.65
N VAL A 314 -3.36 -19.58 -1.28
CA VAL A 314 -4.16 -18.36 -1.48
C VAL A 314 -3.47 -17.43 -2.48
N GLY A 315 -4.19 -17.07 -3.55
CA GLY A 315 -3.83 -15.95 -4.41
C GLY A 315 -4.46 -14.67 -3.88
N VAL A 316 -3.64 -13.66 -3.59
CA VAL A 316 -4.09 -12.36 -3.06
C VAL A 316 -3.90 -11.28 -4.12
N VAL A 317 -4.90 -10.42 -4.30
CA VAL A 317 -4.88 -9.28 -5.23
C VAL A 317 -5.22 -7.99 -4.47
N ALA A 318 -4.33 -7.01 -4.53
CA ALA A 318 -4.54 -5.65 -4.05
C ALA A 318 -4.99 -4.76 -5.21
N LEU A 319 -6.01 -3.92 -5.00
CA LEU A 319 -6.48 -2.95 -5.99
C LEU A 319 -6.59 -1.55 -5.39
N ASP A 320 -6.43 -0.55 -6.25
CA ASP A 320 -6.68 0.86 -5.95
C ASP A 320 -8.06 1.25 -6.50
N ALA A 321 -9.05 1.32 -5.61
CA ALA A 321 -10.43 1.59 -5.97
C ALA A 321 -10.70 3.05 -6.37
N ASN A 322 -9.76 3.98 -6.13
CA ASN A 322 -9.90 5.36 -6.61
C ASN A 322 -9.95 5.43 -8.15
N ASP A 323 -9.41 4.43 -8.86
CA ASP A 323 -9.47 4.34 -10.33
C ASP A 323 -10.91 4.14 -10.87
N VAL A 324 -11.82 3.59 -10.06
CA VAL A 324 -13.19 3.30 -10.48
C VAL A 324 -14.25 4.00 -9.64
N SER A 325 -13.86 4.66 -8.54
CA SER A 325 -14.79 5.27 -7.58
C SER A 325 -15.73 6.29 -8.24
N TYR A 326 -17.01 6.18 -7.87
CA TYR A 326 -18.03 7.17 -8.19
C TYR A 326 -18.22 8.18 -7.05
N GLU A 327 -17.91 7.80 -5.82
CA GLU A 327 -17.99 8.67 -4.65
C GLU A 327 -16.90 9.74 -4.66
N ILE A 328 -15.63 9.34 -4.83
CA ILE A 328 -14.46 10.21 -4.79
C ILE A 328 -13.75 10.15 -6.15
N PRO A 329 -14.21 10.93 -7.15
CA PRO A 329 -13.80 10.74 -8.54
C PRO A 329 -12.45 11.38 -8.89
N ALA A 330 -11.65 11.83 -7.92
CA ALA A 330 -10.44 12.61 -8.16
C ALA A 330 -9.40 11.86 -9.03
N ASN A 331 -9.21 10.57 -8.77
CA ASN A 331 -8.35 9.69 -9.55
C ASN A 331 -9.15 8.74 -10.47
N LYS A 332 -10.45 8.96 -10.68
CA LYS A 332 -11.26 8.07 -11.52
C LYS A 332 -10.69 7.98 -12.94
N GLY A 333 -10.34 6.76 -13.35
CA GLY A 333 -9.79 6.44 -14.66
C GLY A 333 -8.32 6.80 -14.86
N TYR A 334 -7.55 7.07 -13.80
CA TYR A 334 -6.13 7.43 -13.91
C TYR A 334 -5.29 6.35 -14.60
N THR A 335 -5.71 5.08 -14.54
CA THR A 335 -5.02 3.99 -15.25
C THR A 335 -5.49 3.79 -16.70
N GLY A 336 -6.49 4.55 -17.18
CA GLY A 336 -7.09 4.31 -18.50
C GLY A 336 -7.72 2.91 -18.64
N GLY A 337 -8.14 2.32 -17.50
CA GLY A 337 -8.70 0.97 -17.41
C GLY A 337 -7.67 -0.16 -17.47
N ASP A 338 -6.36 0.14 -17.44
CA ASP A 338 -5.31 -0.88 -17.41
C ASP A 338 -5.40 -1.74 -16.15
N GLN A 339 -5.73 -1.16 -14.99
CA GLN A 339 -5.96 -1.92 -13.76
C GLN A 339 -7.10 -2.92 -13.92
N THR A 340 -8.25 -2.49 -14.44
CA THR A 340 -9.42 -3.38 -14.62
C THR A 340 -9.13 -4.51 -15.62
N ARG A 341 -8.41 -4.23 -16.72
CA ARG A 341 -7.96 -5.28 -17.66
C ARG A 341 -6.93 -6.22 -17.03
N TRP A 342 -6.03 -5.69 -16.21
CA TRP A 342 -5.05 -6.49 -15.49
C TRP A 342 -5.72 -7.41 -14.47
N LEU A 343 -6.71 -6.92 -13.72
CA LEU A 343 -7.49 -7.67 -12.75
C LEU A 343 -8.14 -8.91 -13.38
N ASP A 344 -8.86 -8.73 -14.50
CA ASP A 344 -9.52 -9.82 -15.21
C ASP A 344 -8.53 -10.91 -15.66
N ARG A 345 -7.39 -10.52 -16.23
CA ARG A 345 -6.35 -11.49 -16.58
C ARG A 345 -5.76 -12.17 -15.36
N ARG A 346 -5.45 -11.41 -14.32
CA ARG A 346 -4.69 -11.88 -13.17
C ARG A 346 -5.48 -12.88 -12.32
N LEU A 347 -6.77 -12.62 -12.09
CA LEU A 347 -7.65 -13.58 -11.43
C LEU A 347 -7.78 -14.86 -12.26
N GLY A 348 -7.90 -14.74 -13.59
CA GLY A 348 -7.95 -15.89 -14.48
C GLY A 348 -6.66 -16.74 -14.47
N GLU A 349 -5.49 -16.12 -14.35
CA GLU A 349 -4.21 -16.80 -14.18
C GLU A 349 -4.13 -17.52 -12.83
N LEU A 350 -4.48 -16.84 -11.73
CA LEU A 350 -4.43 -17.40 -10.39
C LEU A 350 -5.41 -18.56 -10.23
N ARG A 351 -6.64 -18.43 -10.73
CA ARG A 351 -7.67 -19.48 -10.67
C ARG A 351 -7.25 -20.76 -11.40
N LYS A 352 -6.50 -20.64 -12.50
CA LYS A 352 -5.99 -21.79 -13.28
C LYS A 352 -4.72 -22.40 -12.67
N ARG A 353 -4.07 -21.74 -11.72
CA ARG A 353 -2.80 -22.18 -11.15
C ARG A 353 -3.01 -23.36 -10.20
N SER A 354 -2.31 -24.46 -10.46
CA SER A 354 -2.32 -25.63 -9.56
C SER A 354 -1.85 -25.24 -8.16
N GLY A 355 -2.57 -25.71 -7.13
CA GLY A 355 -2.28 -25.46 -5.73
C GLY A 355 -2.91 -24.19 -5.16
N ILE A 356 -3.62 -23.39 -5.96
CA ILE A 356 -4.43 -22.26 -5.47
C ILE A 356 -5.85 -22.75 -5.24
N ASP A 357 -6.28 -22.76 -3.97
CA ASP A 357 -7.65 -23.07 -3.60
C ASP A 357 -8.47 -21.77 -3.50
N PHE A 358 -7.90 -20.70 -2.92
CA PHE A 358 -8.63 -19.47 -2.63
C PHE A 358 -8.09 -18.24 -3.38
N LEU A 359 -8.99 -17.35 -3.79
CA LEU A 359 -8.69 -16.01 -4.26
C LEU A 359 -9.26 -14.97 -3.31
N VAL A 360 -8.39 -14.13 -2.76
CA VAL A 360 -8.75 -13.01 -1.90
C VAL A 360 -8.43 -11.71 -2.63
N VAL A 361 -9.39 -10.79 -2.65
CA VAL A 361 -9.20 -9.44 -3.20
C VAL A 361 -9.40 -8.43 -2.09
N PHE A 362 -8.51 -7.44 -1.97
CA PHE A 362 -8.68 -6.36 -1.01
C PHE A 362 -8.39 -5.00 -1.64
N PHE A 363 -9.21 -4.00 -1.27
CA PHE A 363 -9.17 -2.64 -1.78
C PHE A 363 -10.00 -1.72 -0.89
N HIS A 364 -9.86 -0.41 -1.02
CA HIS A 364 -10.41 0.52 -0.04
C HIS A 364 -11.94 0.73 -0.11
N HIS A 365 -12.44 1.37 -1.17
CA HIS A 365 -13.87 1.71 -1.32
C HIS A 365 -14.78 0.49 -1.26
N CYS A 366 -15.90 0.57 -0.53
CA CYS A 366 -16.79 -0.58 -0.31
C CYS A 366 -17.65 -0.92 -1.52
N ALA A 367 -17.63 -2.18 -1.98
CA ALA A 367 -18.59 -2.66 -2.98
C ALA A 367 -20.02 -2.74 -2.41
N PHE A 368 -20.13 -3.16 -1.14
CA PHE A 368 -21.38 -3.33 -0.42
C PHE A 368 -21.19 -2.85 1.01
N SER A 369 -21.90 -1.81 1.39
CA SER A 369 -21.95 -1.26 2.74
C SER A 369 -23.27 -0.52 2.97
N THR A 370 -23.81 -0.61 4.19
CA THR A 370 -25.06 0.04 4.62
C THR A 370 -24.86 1.26 5.50
N THR A 371 -23.62 1.69 5.74
CA THR A 371 -23.33 2.86 6.59
C THR A 371 -24.02 4.13 6.10
N SER A 372 -24.27 5.05 7.02
CA SER A 372 -24.94 6.32 6.67
C SER A 372 -24.01 7.29 5.92
N SER A 373 -22.70 7.25 6.20
CA SER A 373 -21.72 8.24 5.73
C SER A 373 -21.37 8.09 4.25
N HIS A 374 -20.91 6.90 3.85
CA HIS A 374 -20.39 6.62 2.50
C HIS A 374 -21.14 5.48 1.78
N ALA A 375 -21.65 4.49 2.52
CA ALA A 375 -22.34 3.31 1.98
C ALA A 375 -21.53 2.63 0.86
N SER A 376 -22.20 2.25 -0.24
CA SER A 376 -21.58 1.49 -1.33
C SER A 376 -21.11 2.37 -2.49
N ASP A 377 -19.95 2.06 -3.08
CA ASP A 377 -19.48 2.70 -4.31
C ASP A 377 -19.99 1.94 -5.54
N GLY A 378 -20.85 2.59 -6.34
CA GLY A 378 -21.41 1.99 -7.55
C GLY A 378 -20.38 1.77 -8.67
N GLY A 379 -19.26 2.49 -8.66
CA GLY A 379 -18.20 2.31 -9.64
C GLY A 379 -17.43 1.01 -9.44
N VAL A 380 -17.18 0.65 -8.18
CA VAL A 380 -16.69 -0.70 -7.82
C VAL A 380 -17.69 -1.77 -8.25
N ARG A 381 -18.99 -1.58 -7.94
CA ARG A 381 -20.04 -2.53 -8.32
C ARG A 381 -20.09 -2.74 -9.83
N ASP A 382 -20.07 -1.66 -10.61
CA ASP A 382 -20.15 -1.72 -12.08
C ASP A 382 -18.89 -2.35 -12.70
N ALA A 383 -17.71 -1.95 -12.23
CA ALA A 383 -16.45 -2.30 -12.89
C ALA A 383 -15.91 -3.67 -12.48
N TRP A 384 -16.02 -4.05 -11.20
CA TRP A 384 -15.24 -5.16 -10.64
C TRP A 384 -16.06 -6.33 -10.12
N VAL A 385 -17.26 -6.11 -9.59
CA VAL A 385 -18.11 -7.22 -9.11
C VAL A 385 -18.36 -8.27 -10.22
N PRO A 386 -18.67 -7.90 -11.48
CA PRO A 386 -18.79 -8.88 -12.57
C PRO A 386 -17.51 -9.68 -12.83
N ILE A 387 -16.34 -9.08 -12.64
CA ILE A 387 -15.04 -9.75 -12.81
C ILE A 387 -14.79 -10.70 -11.63
N PHE A 388 -15.11 -10.28 -10.41
CA PHE A 388 -15.01 -11.13 -9.22
C PHE A 388 -15.87 -12.38 -9.36
N GLU A 389 -17.12 -12.22 -9.80
CA GLU A 389 -18.03 -13.33 -10.06
C GLU A 389 -17.53 -14.24 -11.20
N LYS A 390 -17.03 -13.65 -12.30
CA LYS A 390 -16.48 -14.41 -13.44
C LYS A 390 -15.34 -15.37 -13.05
N HIS A 391 -14.53 -15.02 -12.06
CA HIS A 391 -13.38 -15.83 -11.61
C HIS A 391 -13.62 -16.56 -10.29
N ASP A 392 -14.88 -16.56 -9.82
CA ASP A 392 -15.30 -17.08 -8.53
C ASP A 392 -14.37 -16.59 -7.40
N VAL A 393 -14.19 -15.28 -7.21
CA VAL A 393 -13.42 -14.76 -6.06
C VAL A 393 -14.05 -15.28 -4.76
N ASP A 394 -13.22 -15.66 -3.78
CA ASP A 394 -13.69 -16.34 -2.58
C ASP A 394 -14.04 -15.38 -1.44
N LEU A 395 -13.26 -14.31 -1.30
CA LEU A 395 -13.43 -13.29 -0.27
C LEU A 395 -13.00 -11.93 -0.83
N VAL A 396 -13.83 -10.91 -0.59
CA VAL A 396 -13.51 -9.51 -0.88
C VAL A 396 -13.48 -8.73 0.43
N ILE A 397 -12.40 -7.98 0.67
CA ILE A 397 -12.18 -7.21 1.90
C ILE A 397 -12.03 -5.73 1.56
N ASN A 398 -12.80 -4.88 2.24
CA ASN A 398 -12.81 -3.44 2.09
C ASN A 398 -12.46 -2.68 3.37
N GLY A 399 -12.07 -1.41 3.22
CA GLY A 399 -11.93 -0.42 4.30
C GLY A 399 -12.99 0.67 4.15
N HIS A 400 -12.59 1.95 4.21
CA HIS A 400 -13.33 3.19 3.91
C HIS A 400 -14.47 3.49 4.86
N ASN A 401 -15.34 2.52 5.09
CA ASN A 401 -16.41 2.62 6.05
C ASN A 401 -15.90 2.17 7.42
N HIS A 402 -15.79 3.11 8.37
CA HIS A 402 -15.16 2.89 9.67
C HIS A 402 -16.04 2.06 10.64
N VAL A 403 -16.34 0.83 10.25
CA VAL A 403 -17.16 -0.17 10.93
C VAL A 403 -16.70 -1.58 10.52
N TYR A 404 -17.26 -2.59 11.17
CA TYR A 404 -17.31 -3.94 10.61
C TYR A 404 -18.69 -4.22 10.00
N GLU A 405 -18.71 -4.63 8.73
CA GLU A 405 -19.92 -5.14 8.08
C GLU A 405 -19.61 -6.36 7.23
N ARG A 406 -20.49 -7.35 7.26
CA ARG A 406 -20.41 -8.52 6.39
C ARG A 406 -21.72 -8.78 5.67
N THR A 407 -21.61 -9.10 4.39
CA THR A 407 -22.75 -9.51 3.56
C THR A 407 -23.10 -11.00 3.74
N ASP A 408 -24.33 -11.36 3.40
CA ASP A 408 -24.65 -12.70 2.90
C ASP A 408 -23.91 -12.98 1.57
N ALA A 409 -23.94 -14.22 1.08
CA ALA A 409 -23.27 -14.55 -0.17
C ALA A 409 -24.06 -13.97 -1.37
N ILE A 410 -23.40 -13.13 -2.16
CA ILE A 410 -24.01 -12.39 -3.28
C ILE A 410 -23.58 -13.01 -4.62
N ARG A 411 -24.54 -13.17 -5.53
CA ARG A 411 -24.31 -13.56 -6.93
C ARG A 411 -25.31 -12.87 -7.84
N GLY A 412 -24.84 -12.28 -8.94
CA GLY A 412 -25.69 -11.51 -9.85
C GLY A 412 -26.39 -10.34 -9.16
N GLY A 413 -25.71 -9.71 -8.19
CA GLY A 413 -26.25 -8.58 -7.42
C GLY A 413 -27.36 -8.93 -6.43
N LYS A 414 -27.61 -10.21 -6.13
CA LYS A 414 -28.65 -10.66 -5.20
C LYS A 414 -28.09 -11.65 -4.17
N VAL A 415 -28.77 -11.76 -3.03
CA VAL A 415 -28.48 -12.81 -2.05
C VAL A 415 -28.75 -14.17 -2.68
N ALA A 416 -27.70 -14.97 -2.86
CA ALA A 416 -27.80 -16.34 -3.34
C ALA A 416 -27.81 -17.36 -2.18
N LYS A 417 -27.14 -17.04 -1.07
CA LYS A 417 -27.23 -17.81 0.18
C LYS A 417 -27.13 -16.89 1.40
N ARG A 418 -28.03 -17.07 2.38
CA ARG A 418 -27.89 -16.47 3.71
C ARG A 418 -26.73 -17.13 4.48
N VAL A 419 -25.91 -16.32 5.13
CA VAL A 419 -24.69 -16.75 5.85
C VAL A 419 -24.77 -16.25 7.29
N PRO A 420 -25.63 -16.83 8.15
CA PRO A 420 -25.63 -16.50 9.57
C PRO A 420 -24.26 -16.78 10.21
N ILE A 421 -24.03 -16.22 11.39
CA ILE A 421 -22.77 -16.40 12.13
C ILE A 421 -22.53 -17.89 12.36
N GLY A 422 -21.34 -18.37 11.97
CA GLY A 422 -20.91 -19.76 12.02
C GLY A 422 -21.23 -20.60 10.78
N GLU A 423 -21.88 -20.03 9.76
CA GLU A 423 -22.26 -20.75 8.53
C GLU A 423 -21.08 -20.97 7.57
N HIS A 424 -21.23 -21.97 6.69
CA HIS A 424 -20.27 -22.28 5.62
C HIS A 424 -20.73 -21.73 4.26
N VAL A 425 -19.81 -21.26 3.43
CA VAL A 425 -20.09 -20.83 2.05
C VAL A 425 -19.15 -21.53 1.07
N ASN A 426 -19.67 -21.91 -0.09
CA ASN A 426 -18.87 -22.30 -1.25
C ASN A 426 -19.07 -21.25 -2.35
N PRO A 427 -18.12 -20.32 -2.56
CA PRO A 427 -18.32 -19.19 -3.46
C PRO A 427 -18.67 -19.55 -4.90
N ALA A 428 -18.18 -20.69 -5.39
CA ALA A 428 -18.49 -21.20 -6.74
C ALA A 428 -19.96 -21.59 -6.94
N ARG A 429 -20.68 -21.91 -5.85
CA ARG A 429 -22.12 -22.24 -5.86
C ARG A 429 -22.97 -21.12 -5.27
N ASP A 430 -22.54 -20.60 -4.13
CA ASP A 430 -23.35 -19.80 -3.21
C ASP A 430 -23.17 -18.28 -3.44
N GLY A 431 -22.10 -17.85 -4.12
CA GLY A 431 -21.76 -16.44 -4.30
C GLY A 431 -20.68 -15.93 -3.35
N ILE A 432 -20.29 -14.67 -3.50
CA ILE A 432 -19.15 -14.05 -2.83
C ILE A 432 -19.61 -13.36 -1.56
N VAL A 433 -18.85 -13.52 -0.47
CA VAL A 433 -19.02 -12.72 0.74
C VAL A 433 -18.08 -11.51 0.68
N TYR A 434 -18.65 -10.33 0.92
CA TYR A 434 -17.92 -9.07 1.01
C TYR A 434 -17.86 -8.66 2.48
N VAL A 435 -16.68 -8.18 2.90
CA VAL A 435 -16.44 -7.75 4.27
C VAL A 435 -15.84 -6.35 4.27
N THR A 436 -16.50 -5.43 4.95
CA THR A 436 -15.95 -4.13 5.33
C THR A 436 -15.25 -4.29 6.67
N ALA A 437 -13.96 -4.03 6.71
CA ALA A 437 -13.09 -4.13 7.89
C ALA A 437 -12.35 -2.80 8.15
N GLY A 438 -13.08 -1.68 8.12
CA GLY A 438 -12.53 -0.33 8.29
C GLY A 438 -12.49 0.16 9.75
N GLY A 439 -12.74 -0.70 10.73
CA GLY A 439 -12.75 -0.32 12.14
C GLY A 439 -11.38 -0.32 12.81
N ALA A 440 -10.27 -0.04 12.12
CA ALA A 440 -8.94 -0.35 12.68
C ALA A 440 -8.36 0.72 13.61
N GLY A 441 -8.87 1.94 13.61
CA GLY A 441 -8.43 2.96 14.57
C GLY A 441 -8.87 4.40 14.29
N ALA A 442 -9.33 4.73 13.08
CA ALA A 442 -9.96 6.01 12.78
C ALA A 442 -11.39 6.11 13.35
N ASP A 443 -11.89 7.35 13.49
CA ASP A 443 -13.20 7.65 14.10
C ASP A 443 -14.34 6.84 13.46
N LEU A 444 -15.09 6.10 14.28
CA LEU A 444 -16.10 5.17 13.79
C LEU A 444 -17.30 5.85 13.12
N TYR A 445 -17.91 5.15 12.16
CA TYR A 445 -19.17 5.53 11.53
C TYR A 445 -20.36 4.77 12.13
N GLU A 446 -21.56 5.12 11.68
CA GLU A 446 -22.81 4.56 12.19
C GLU A 446 -23.66 3.91 11.09
N PHE A 447 -24.36 2.85 11.47
CA PHE A 447 -25.42 2.25 10.67
C PHE A 447 -26.75 2.98 10.85
N PRO A 448 -27.62 3.00 9.82
CA PRO A 448 -28.98 3.54 9.94
C PRO A 448 -29.93 2.63 10.75
N VAL A 449 -29.44 1.46 11.18
CA VAL A 449 -30.16 0.42 11.89
C VAL A 449 -29.29 -0.13 13.03
N PRO A 450 -29.86 -0.82 14.03
CA PRO A 450 -29.06 -1.40 15.11
C PRO A 450 -28.01 -2.41 14.62
N ASP A 451 -26.89 -2.45 15.34
CA ASP A 451 -25.89 -3.50 15.27
C ASP A 451 -26.51 -4.90 15.44
N SER A 452 -25.92 -5.88 14.74
CA SER A 452 -26.25 -7.30 14.80
C SER A 452 -24.96 -8.09 14.65
N TYR A 453 -24.50 -8.72 15.73
CA TYR A 453 -23.24 -9.46 15.78
C TYR A 453 -23.34 -10.63 16.77
N GLU A 454 -22.26 -11.39 16.93
CA GLU A 454 -22.27 -12.58 17.77
C GLU A 454 -22.69 -12.25 19.23
N GLY A 455 -23.63 -13.03 19.75
CA GLY A 455 -24.25 -12.77 21.06
C GLY A 455 -25.33 -11.69 21.07
N HIS A 456 -25.46 -10.86 20.02
CA HIS A 456 -26.37 -9.71 19.94
C HIS A 456 -27.13 -9.65 18.59
N VAL A 457 -27.51 -10.82 18.05
CA VAL A 457 -28.14 -10.91 16.72
C VAL A 457 -29.48 -10.16 16.69
N LYS A 458 -29.60 -9.22 15.75
CA LYS A 458 -30.82 -8.47 15.41
C LYS A 458 -31.04 -8.55 13.91
N ASP A 459 -31.52 -9.71 13.46
CA ASP A 459 -31.80 -9.94 12.05
C ASP A 459 -32.90 -8.98 11.56
N LEU A 460 -32.66 -8.41 10.38
CA LEU A 460 -33.60 -7.60 9.62
C LEU A 460 -33.79 -8.26 8.25
N ASP A 461 -35.00 -8.24 7.72
CA ASP A 461 -35.26 -8.76 6.37
C ASP A 461 -34.64 -7.84 5.31
N GLU A 462 -34.69 -6.52 5.55
CA GLU A 462 -34.12 -5.49 4.69
C GLU A 462 -33.54 -4.32 5.49
N VAL A 463 -32.58 -3.63 4.90
CA VAL A 463 -31.94 -2.42 5.44
C VAL A 463 -31.97 -1.33 4.36
N GLU A 464 -32.43 -0.14 4.74
CA GLU A 464 -32.35 1.05 3.87
C GLU A 464 -30.88 1.51 3.75
N SER A 465 -30.44 1.79 2.53
CA SER A 465 -29.08 2.20 2.20
C SER A 465 -29.07 3.05 0.92
N TYR A 466 -27.89 3.26 0.34
CA TYR A 466 -27.70 3.85 -0.97
C TYR A 466 -26.38 3.39 -1.60
N HIS A 467 -26.26 3.64 -2.89
CA HIS A 467 -24.97 3.59 -3.58
C HIS A 467 -24.72 4.88 -4.36
N TRP A 468 -23.45 5.21 -4.55
CA TRP A 468 -23.03 6.32 -5.41
C TRP A 468 -23.18 5.92 -6.88
N THR A 469 -23.81 6.78 -7.68
CA THR A 469 -23.98 6.58 -9.11
C THR A 469 -22.87 7.25 -9.91
N LYS A 470 -22.75 6.89 -11.20
CA LYS A 470 -21.76 7.48 -12.12
C LYS A 470 -21.82 9.01 -12.20
N ASP A 471 -22.98 9.60 -11.89
CA ASP A 471 -23.27 11.03 -11.94
C ASP A 471 -22.93 11.73 -10.60
N GLY A 472 -22.42 10.99 -9.61
CA GLY A 472 -22.06 11.49 -8.28
C GLY A 472 -23.26 11.65 -7.34
N GLU A 473 -24.39 11.02 -7.67
CA GLU A 473 -25.62 11.10 -6.87
C GLU A 473 -25.79 9.86 -5.98
N LYS A 474 -26.52 10.00 -4.87
CA LYS A 474 -26.90 8.88 -4.01
C LYS A 474 -28.21 8.25 -4.52
N ASN A 475 -28.14 7.04 -5.05
CA ASN A 475 -29.32 6.26 -5.38
C ASN A 475 -29.72 5.38 -4.19
N LYS A 476 -30.96 5.51 -3.72
CA LYS A 476 -31.44 4.78 -2.55
C LYS A 476 -31.62 3.30 -2.89
N ASP A 477 -31.16 2.46 -1.97
CA ASP A 477 -31.29 1.01 -2.04
C ASP A 477 -32.08 0.52 -0.81
N THR A 478 -32.82 -0.56 -1.01
CA THR A 478 -33.33 -1.41 0.08
C THR A 478 -32.66 -2.76 -0.08
N VAL A 479 -31.86 -3.19 0.90
CA VAL A 479 -30.93 -4.33 0.76
C VAL A 479 -31.21 -5.46 1.73
N GLU A 480 -31.20 -6.68 1.22
CA GLU A 480 -31.38 -7.91 2.02
C GLU A 480 -30.05 -8.56 2.45
N TRP A 481 -28.92 -8.08 1.92
CA TRP A 481 -27.63 -8.75 2.04
C TRP A 481 -26.84 -8.38 3.30
N SER A 482 -27.16 -7.32 4.04
CA SER A 482 -26.40 -6.91 5.22
C SER A 482 -26.68 -7.84 6.40
N ARG A 483 -25.73 -8.72 6.73
CA ARG A 483 -25.93 -9.82 7.70
C ARG A 483 -25.37 -9.51 9.08
N VAL A 484 -24.13 -9.03 9.14
CA VAL A 484 -23.48 -8.67 10.42
C VAL A 484 -23.03 -7.22 10.34
N ARG A 485 -23.32 -6.47 11.42
CA ARG A 485 -23.03 -5.05 11.58
C ARG A 485 -22.52 -4.81 12.98
N TYR A 486 -21.35 -4.20 13.09
CA TYR A 486 -20.74 -3.89 14.37
C TYR A 486 -20.07 -2.51 14.33
N THR A 487 -20.57 -1.63 15.19
CA THR A 487 -20.06 -0.28 15.41
C THR A 487 -19.03 -0.33 16.55
N GLY A 488 -17.79 -0.63 16.20
CA GLY A 488 -16.68 -0.76 17.15
C GLY A 488 -15.36 -1.02 16.44
N PHE A 489 -14.26 -0.74 17.13
CA PHE A 489 -12.94 -1.04 16.60
C PHE A 489 -12.76 -2.54 16.44
N SER A 490 -12.31 -2.96 15.27
CA SER A 490 -12.26 -4.37 14.89
C SER A 490 -11.32 -4.64 13.72
N PHE A 491 -10.94 -5.91 13.58
CA PHE A 491 -10.13 -6.41 12.48
C PHE A 491 -10.50 -7.86 12.17
N LEU A 492 -10.06 -8.36 11.02
CA LEU A 492 -10.21 -9.76 10.64
C LEU A 492 -8.99 -10.59 11.03
N ALA A 493 -9.22 -11.77 11.59
CA ALA A 493 -8.26 -12.87 11.68
C ALA A 493 -8.74 -14.03 10.81
N VAL A 494 -7.94 -14.42 9.81
CA VAL A 494 -8.32 -15.42 8.82
C VAL A 494 -7.38 -16.61 8.89
N GLU A 495 -7.89 -17.76 9.35
CA GLU A 495 -7.16 -19.03 9.36
C GLU A 495 -7.40 -19.78 8.05
N VAL A 496 -6.33 -20.17 7.38
CA VAL A 496 -6.40 -20.94 6.14
C VAL A 496 -5.82 -22.33 6.38
N ASP A 497 -6.63 -23.35 6.09
CA ASP A 497 -6.27 -24.76 6.15
C ASP A 497 -6.24 -25.34 4.72
N PRO A 498 -5.06 -25.68 4.17
CA PRO A 498 -4.92 -26.25 2.83
C PRO A 498 -5.22 -27.75 2.74
N GLY A 499 -5.77 -28.36 3.81
CA GLY A 499 -6.01 -29.79 3.96
C GLY A 499 -6.83 -30.48 2.85
N PRO A 500 -7.29 -31.73 3.07
CA PRO A 500 -7.98 -32.50 2.02
C PRO A 500 -9.23 -31.79 1.47
N VAL A 501 -9.93 -31.07 2.34
CA VAL A 501 -10.98 -30.11 1.99
C VAL A 501 -10.50 -28.73 2.43
N PRO A 502 -9.95 -27.93 1.51
CA PRO A 502 -9.51 -26.58 1.81
C PRO A 502 -10.58 -25.76 2.51
N ARG A 503 -10.18 -25.08 3.59
CA ARG A 503 -11.06 -24.21 4.38
C ARG A 503 -10.36 -22.89 4.71
N MET A 504 -11.11 -21.81 4.63
CA MET A 504 -10.71 -20.48 5.11
C MET A 504 -11.74 -20.02 6.14
N MET A 505 -11.34 -19.96 7.41
CA MET A 505 -12.18 -19.49 8.51
C MET A 505 -11.92 -18.01 8.73
N VAL A 506 -12.94 -17.19 8.50
CA VAL A 506 -12.87 -15.73 8.66
C VAL A 506 -13.51 -15.37 9.98
N THR A 507 -12.76 -14.72 10.86
CA THR A 507 -13.22 -14.27 12.18
C THR A 507 -13.03 -12.77 12.30
N ALA A 508 -14.05 -12.05 12.73
CA ALA A 508 -13.92 -10.66 13.12
C ALA A 508 -13.75 -10.56 14.64
N LEU A 509 -12.75 -9.82 15.08
CA LEU A 509 -12.45 -9.58 16.48
C LEU A 509 -12.59 -8.09 16.78
N ALA A 510 -13.19 -7.75 17.91
CA ALA A 510 -13.21 -6.40 18.45
C ALA A 510 -11.84 -6.05 19.08
N GLU A 511 -11.62 -4.78 19.39
CA GLU A 511 -10.47 -4.30 20.17
C GLU A 511 -10.38 -4.91 21.59
N SER A 512 -11.45 -5.54 22.09
CA SER A 512 -11.43 -6.30 23.34
C SER A 512 -10.86 -7.72 23.16
N GLY A 513 -10.66 -8.17 21.93
CA GLY A 513 -10.42 -9.57 21.57
C GLY A 513 -11.67 -10.45 21.54
N GLU A 514 -12.85 -9.89 21.85
CA GLU A 514 -14.13 -10.59 21.72
C GLU A 514 -14.45 -10.85 20.25
N ARG A 515 -15.05 -12.01 19.97
CA ARG A 515 -15.48 -12.36 18.63
C ARG A 515 -16.77 -11.63 18.27
N VAL A 516 -16.73 -10.89 17.18
CA VAL A 516 -17.86 -10.17 16.59
C VAL A 516 -18.60 -11.05 15.58
N ASP A 517 -17.85 -11.85 14.82
CA ASP A 517 -18.39 -12.66 13.73
C ASP A 517 -17.48 -13.82 13.39
N ARG A 518 -18.05 -14.82 12.71
CA ARG A 518 -17.34 -15.95 12.14
C ARG A 518 -18.11 -16.55 10.98
N PHE A 519 -17.41 -16.93 9.92
CA PHE A 519 -17.94 -17.81 8.88
C PHE A 519 -16.80 -18.59 8.21
N ASP A 520 -17.15 -19.62 7.45
CA ASP A 520 -16.17 -20.47 6.79
C ASP A 520 -16.38 -20.51 5.28
N ILE A 521 -15.31 -20.32 4.52
CA ILE A 521 -15.28 -20.52 3.08
C ILE A 521 -14.65 -21.89 2.79
N THR A 522 -15.31 -22.69 1.96
CA THR A 522 -14.84 -24.04 1.60
C THR A 522 -14.80 -24.25 0.09
N ARG A 523 -13.76 -24.94 -0.39
CA ARG A 523 -13.61 -25.34 -1.79
C ARG A 523 -13.26 -26.83 -1.92
N PRO A 524 -14.23 -27.71 -2.16
CA PRO A 524 -13.93 -29.11 -2.48
C PRO A 524 -13.12 -29.19 -3.79
N ARG A 525 -11.94 -29.83 -3.76
CA ARG A 525 -11.16 -30.04 -4.98
C ARG A 525 -11.87 -31.05 -5.88
N GLY A 526 -12.13 -30.70 -7.14
CA GLY A 526 -12.66 -31.61 -8.16
C GLY A 526 -14.18 -31.60 -8.37
N MET A 527 -14.87 -30.51 -8.01
CA MET A 527 -16.24 -30.22 -8.49
C MET A 527 -16.23 -29.32 -9.72
#